data_AF-A0A2V7ZHW4-F1
#
_entry.id   AF-A0A2V7ZHW4-F1
#
_cell.length_a   1.000
_cell.length_b   1.000
_cell.length_c   1.000
_cell.angle_alpha   90.00
_cell.angle_beta   90.00
_cell.angle_gamma   90.00
#
_symmetry.space_group_name_H-M   'P 1'
#
loop_
_entity.id
_entity.type
_entity.pdbx_description
1 polymer ?
#
loop_
_entity_poly.entity_id
_entity_poly.type
_entity_poly.pdbx_seq_one_letter_code
_entity_poly.pdbx_strand_id
1 'polypeptide(L)'
;MFDRPTTVALKWTKSGEVTEWNPLFAGVALDLGLGIELCWPASPEQKGSIEHLVGWIKGSFFKQRRFLDDADLLAQLAEWHTEVNTQCPSRATRVIPRSDLRTSARDCGR
;
A
#
# COMPACT_ATOMS: atom_id res chain seq x y z
N MET A 1 -1.64 -13.46 5.19
CA MET A 1 -0.40 -12.86 5.74
C MET A 1 0.62 -12.94 4.62
N PHE A 2 1.15 -11.81 4.15
CA PHE A 2 2.06 -11.74 2.99
C PHE A 2 3.45 -12.30 3.32
N ASP A 3 3.51 -13.53 3.81
CA ASP A 3 4.76 -14.23 4.06
C ASP A 3 5.14 -15.00 2.80
N ARG A 4 6.28 -14.64 2.21
CA ARG A 4 6.89 -15.31 1.04
C ARG A 4 5.96 -15.49 -0.17
N PRO A 5 5.43 -14.39 -0.74
CA PRO A 5 4.60 -14.49 -1.94
C PRO A 5 5.42 -14.97 -3.15
N THR A 6 4.99 -16.06 -3.77
CA THR A 6 5.62 -16.62 -4.99
C THR A 6 5.49 -15.70 -6.21
N THR A 7 4.56 -14.73 -6.17
CA THR A 7 4.45 -13.65 -7.16
C THR A 7 5.66 -12.71 -7.16
N VAL A 8 6.39 -12.63 -6.05
CA VAL A 8 7.57 -11.77 -5.89
C VAL A 8 8.86 -12.58 -5.94
N ALA A 9 8.94 -13.66 -5.15
CA ALA A 9 10.13 -14.48 -5.03
C ALA A 9 9.79 -15.97 -4.95
N LEU A 10 10.49 -16.76 -5.76
CA LEU A 10 10.25 -18.19 -5.96
C LEU A 10 10.98 -19.04 -4.89
N LYS A 11 12.18 -18.62 -4.49
CA LYS A 11 12.99 -19.36 -3.51
C LYS A 11 13.63 -18.43 -2.49
N TRP A 12 13.77 -18.99 -1.29
CA TRP A 12 14.24 -18.28 -0.11
C TRP A 12 15.20 -19.18 0.66
N THR A 13 16.20 -18.58 1.31
CA THR A 13 17.02 -19.27 2.31
C THR A 13 16.22 -19.48 3.60
N LYS A 14 16.72 -20.34 4.49
CA LYS A 14 16.15 -20.49 5.84
C LYS A 14 16.27 -19.21 6.68
N SER A 15 17.24 -18.35 6.37
CA SER A 15 17.41 -17.03 6.99
C SER A 15 16.47 -15.96 6.45
N GLY A 16 15.69 -16.25 5.39
CA GLY A 16 14.70 -15.31 4.83
C GLY A 16 15.23 -14.44 3.69
N GLU A 17 16.41 -14.74 3.16
CA GLU A 17 16.98 -14.06 1.98
C GLU A 17 16.40 -14.67 0.69
N VAL A 18 16.06 -13.83 -0.29
CA VAL A 18 15.59 -14.30 -1.60
C VAL A 18 16.77 -14.81 -2.42
N THR A 19 16.69 -16.07 -2.84
CA THR A 19 17.69 -16.68 -3.73
C THR A 19 17.24 -16.71 -5.18
N GLU A 20 15.94 -16.66 -5.43
CA GLU A 20 15.38 -16.65 -6.78
C GLU A 20 14.16 -15.74 -6.83
N TRP A 21 14.28 -14.65 -7.58
CA TRP A 21 13.18 -13.72 -7.84
C TRP A 21 12.27 -14.24 -8.96
N ASN A 22 11.00 -13.88 -8.92
CA ASN A 22 10.12 -14.11 -10.07
C ASN A 22 10.62 -13.25 -11.25
N PRO A 23 10.93 -13.84 -12.43
CA PRO A 23 11.53 -13.09 -13.54
C PRO A 23 10.68 -11.92 -14.04
N LEU A 24 9.35 -12.06 -14.05
CA LEU A 24 8.45 -10.99 -14.46
C LEU A 24 8.48 -9.82 -13.47
N PHE A 25 8.48 -10.15 -12.17
CA PHE A 25 8.59 -9.14 -11.12
C PHE A 25 9.93 -8.41 -11.18
N ALA A 26 11.03 -9.16 -11.31
CA ALA A 26 12.38 -8.60 -11.40
C ALA A 26 12.56 -7.72 -12.64
N GLY A 27 12.04 -8.15 -13.81
CA GLY A 27 12.07 -7.35 -15.03
C GLY A 27 11.36 -6.01 -14.85
N VAL A 28 10.13 -6.01 -14.34
CA VAL A 28 9.38 -4.78 -14.08
C VAL A 28 10.06 -3.90 -13.03
N ALA A 29 10.61 -4.48 -11.97
CA ALA A 29 11.33 -3.72 -10.96
C ALA A 29 12.56 -3.01 -11.54
N LEU A 30 13.29 -3.66 -12.44
CA LEU A 30 14.42 -3.06 -13.15
C LEU A 30 13.99 -1.98 -14.14
N ASP A 31 12.98 -2.24 -14.95
CA ASP A 31 12.46 -1.29 -15.95
C ASP A 31 11.96 0.00 -15.31
N LEU A 32 11.38 -0.09 -14.09
CA LEU A 32 10.88 1.03 -13.32
C LEU A 32 11.91 1.63 -12.34
N GLY A 33 13.11 1.04 -12.22
CA GLY A 33 14.15 1.51 -11.32
C GLY A 33 13.79 1.40 -9.82
N LEU A 34 13.06 0.37 -9.43
CA LEU A 34 12.53 0.19 -8.08
C LEU A 34 13.52 -0.54 -7.16
N GLY A 35 13.77 0.03 -5.97
CA GLY A 35 14.38 -0.68 -4.85
C GLY A 35 13.32 -1.48 -4.09
N ILE A 36 13.54 -2.79 -3.94
CA ILE A 36 12.58 -3.69 -3.28
C ILE A 36 13.07 -4.05 -1.88
N GLU A 37 12.33 -3.62 -0.87
CA GLU A 37 12.54 -3.99 0.52
C GLU A 37 11.51 -5.04 0.95
N LEU A 38 12.00 -6.16 1.48
CA LEU A 38 11.17 -7.25 1.97
C LEU A 38 11.00 -7.12 3.49
N CYS A 39 9.78 -7.30 3.97
CA CYS A 39 9.52 -7.37 5.40
C CYS A 39 10.14 -8.66 5.96
N TRP A 40 10.93 -8.53 7.03
CA TRP A 40 11.52 -9.69 7.69
C TRP A 40 10.46 -10.49 8.45
N PRO A 41 10.55 -11.84 8.47
CA PRO A 41 9.73 -12.66 9.35
C PRO A 41 9.87 -12.17 10.80
N ALA A 42 8.75 -12.03 11.51
CA ALA A 42 8.69 -11.50 12.88
C ALA A 42 9.07 -10.02 13.07
N SER A 43 8.90 -9.17 12.05
CA SER A 43 8.92 -7.70 12.18
C SER A 43 7.49 -7.12 12.22
N PRO A 44 6.77 -7.20 13.36
CA PRO A 44 5.38 -6.78 13.45
C PRO A 44 5.19 -5.29 13.15
N GLU A 45 6.16 -4.44 13.47
CA GLU A 45 6.08 -2.99 13.22
C GLU A 45 6.01 -2.64 11.72
N GLN A 46 6.75 -3.37 10.88
CA GLN A 46 6.74 -3.20 9.42
C GLN A 46 5.39 -3.62 8.81
N LYS A 47 4.70 -4.56 9.46
CA LYS A 47 3.41 -5.08 9.05
C LYS A 47 2.23 -4.25 9.61
N GLY A 48 2.43 -3.64 10.78
CA GLY A 48 1.40 -2.90 11.50
C GLY A 48 0.84 -1.72 10.72
N SER A 49 1.66 -1.02 9.94
CA SER A 49 1.20 0.07 9.07
C SER A 49 0.19 -0.41 8.01
N ILE A 50 0.49 -1.54 7.36
CA ILE A 50 -0.38 -2.16 6.36
C ILE A 50 -1.66 -2.68 7.02
N GLU A 51 -1.54 -3.36 8.17
CA GLU A 51 -2.71 -3.88 8.88
C GLU A 51 -3.64 -2.75 9.36
N HIS A 52 -3.08 -1.65 9.86
CA HIS A 52 -3.84 -0.45 10.19
C HIS A 52 -4.51 0.16 8.96
N LEU A 53 -3.81 0.26 7.83
CA LEU A 53 -4.37 0.78 6.58
C LEU A 53 -5.54 -0.09 6.09
N VAL A 54 -5.35 -1.41 6.05
CA VAL A 54 -6.40 -2.36 5.65
C VAL A 54 -7.60 -2.28 6.60
N GLY A 55 -7.35 -2.21 7.91
CA GLY A 55 -8.39 -2.02 8.91
C GLY A 55 -9.16 -0.72 8.72
N TRP A 56 -8.45 0.37 8.42
CA TRP A 56 -9.05 1.68 8.12
C TRP A 56 -9.93 1.61 6.87
N ILE A 57 -9.44 1.10 5.73
CA ILE A 57 -10.23 0.96 4.48
C ILE A 57 -11.52 0.17 4.74
N LYS A 58 -11.41 -0.98 5.44
CA LYS A 58 -12.57 -1.80 5.81
C LYS A 58 -13.56 -1.02 6.68
N GLY A 59 -13.07 -0.22 7.63
CA GLY A 59 -13.89 0.57 8.54
C GLY A 59 -14.54 1.79 7.91
N SER A 60 -13.84 2.50 7.02
CA SER A 60 -14.29 3.78 6.45
C SER A 60 -15.06 3.61 5.15
N PHE A 61 -14.69 2.65 4.30
CA PHE A 61 -15.34 2.44 3.02
C PHE A 61 -16.42 1.37 3.11
N PHE A 62 -16.03 0.12 3.39
CA PHE A 62 -16.95 -1.03 3.30
C PHE A 62 -18.02 -1.06 4.39
N LYS A 63 -17.71 -0.65 5.63
CA LYS A 63 -18.71 -0.66 6.72
C LYS A 63 -19.71 0.50 6.66
N GLN A 64 -19.40 1.59 5.97
CA GLN A 64 -20.24 2.80 5.94
C GLN A 64 -21.15 2.85 4.71
N ARG A 65 -20.94 1.98 3.72
CA ARG A 65 -21.62 2.04 2.42
C ARG A 65 -22.33 0.72 2.12
N ARG A 66 -23.32 0.81 1.24
CA ARG A 66 -24.02 -0.33 0.65
C ARG A 66 -23.83 -0.26 -0.85
N PHE A 67 -23.69 -1.42 -1.47
CA PHE A 67 -23.46 -1.54 -2.90
C PHE A 67 -24.62 -2.28 -3.53
N LEU A 68 -25.13 -1.74 -4.63
CA LEU A 68 -26.17 -2.39 -5.45
C LEU A 68 -25.57 -3.49 -6.32
N ASP A 69 -24.45 -3.18 -6.97
CA ASP A 69 -23.69 -4.07 -7.85
C ASP A 69 -22.20 -3.66 -7.92
N ASP A 70 -21.43 -4.36 -8.76
CA ASP A 70 -19.99 -4.10 -8.92
C ASP A 70 -19.71 -2.73 -9.55
N ALA A 71 -20.59 -2.24 -10.43
CA ALA A 71 -20.41 -0.94 -11.07
C ALA A 71 -20.62 0.21 -10.06
N ASP A 72 -21.64 0.08 -9.21
CA ASP A 72 -21.90 0.97 -8.08
C ASP A 72 -20.74 0.95 -7.07
N LEU A 73 -20.18 -0.23 -6.77
CA LEU A 73 -18.97 -0.34 -5.94
C LEU A 73 -17.80 0.45 -6.51
N LEU A 74 -17.49 0.28 -7.81
CA LEU A 74 -16.38 0.98 -8.45
C LEU A 74 -16.61 2.50 -8.51
N ALA A 75 -17.84 2.94 -8.76
CA ALA A 75 -18.20 4.36 -8.76
C ALA A 75 -18.02 4.98 -7.37
N GLN A 76 -18.57 4.33 -6.34
CA GLN A 76 -18.41 4.77 -4.95
C GLN A 76 -16.95 4.74 -4.49
N LEU A 77 -16.16 3.76 -4.96
CA LEU A 77 -14.73 3.67 -4.66
C LEU A 77 -13.95 4.86 -5.25
N ALA A 78 -14.23 5.23 -6.50
CA ALA A 78 -13.56 6.35 -7.15
C ALA A 78 -13.88 7.69 -6.47
N GLU A 79 -15.15 7.90 -6.10
CA GLU A 79 -15.59 9.05 -5.33
C GLU A 79 -14.90 9.10 -3.97
N TRP A 80 -14.99 8.02 -3.20
CA TRP A 80 -14.40 7.93 -1.87
C TRP A 80 -12.88 8.13 -1.88
N HIS A 81 -12.18 7.55 -2.87
CA HIS A 81 -10.74 7.73 -3.03
C HIS A 81 -10.35 9.20 -3.26
N THR A 82 -11.18 9.95 -3.99
CA THR A 82 -10.99 11.39 -4.20
C THR A 82 -11.23 12.16 -2.91
N GLU A 83 -12.33 11.86 -2.21
CA GLU A 83 -12.70 12.48 -0.93
C GLU A 83 -11.59 12.36 0.12
N VAL A 84 -11.15 11.12 0.43
CA VAL A 84 -10.19 10.88 1.51
C VAL A 84 -8.80 11.46 1.26
N ASN A 85 -8.41 11.62 -0.01
CA ASN A 85 -7.10 12.15 -0.37
C ASN A 85 -7.08 13.67 -0.52
N THR A 86 -8.22 14.29 -0.85
CA THR A 86 -8.26 15.71 -1.26
C THR A 86 -9.11 16.62 -0.39
N GLN A 87 -10.02 16.06 0.41
CA GLN A 87 -10.98 16.84 1.20
C GLN A 87 -10.84 16.55 2.70
N CYS A 88 -10.65 15.28 3.07
CA CYS A 88 -10.53 14.89 4.47
C CYS A 88 -9.10 15.05 5.01
N PRO A 89 -8.90 15.76 6.13
CA PRO A 89 -7.65 15.70 6.85
C PRO A 89 -7.40 14.29 7.41
N SER A 90 -6.17 13.79 7.27
CA SER A 90 -5.78 12.53 7.89
C SER A 90 -5.86 12.63 9.41
N ARG A 91 -6.34 11.59 10.10
CA ARG A 91 -6.36 11.56 11.56
C ARG A 91 -4.97 11.60 12.19
N ALA A 92 -3.97 11.06 11.49
CA ALA A 92 -2.59 10.99 11.99
C ALA A 92 -1.87 12.34 11.87
N THR A 93 -1.96 13.00 10.71
CA THR A 93 -1.21 14.25 10.43
C THR A 93 -2.06 15.50 10.57
N ARG A 94 -3.38 15.38 10.63
CA ARG A 94 -4.37 16.48 10.59
C ARG A 94 -4.28 17.37 9.36
N VAL A 95 -3.60 16.91 8.32
CA VAL A 95 -3.45 17.59 7.03
C VAL A 95 -4.10 16.74 5.94
N ILE A 96 -4.62 17.40 4.91
CA ILE A 96 -5.16 16.72 3.72
C ILE A 96 -4.00 16.00 2.99
N PRO A 97 -4.07 14.67 2.75
CA PRO A 97 -2.95 13.90 2.22
C PRO A 97 -2.34 14.47 0.93
N ARG A 98 -3.17 14.90 -0.03
CA ARG A 98 -2.69 15.49 -1.28
C ARG A 98 -1.91 16.79 -1.08
N SER A 99 -2.25 17.56 -0.06
CA SER A 99 -1.55 18.81 0.25
C SER A 99 -0.18 18.55 0.88
N ASP A 100 -0.10 17.53 1.73
CA ASP A 100 1.12 17.12 2.42
C ASP A 100 2.15 16.51 1.45
N LEU A 101 1.73 15.60 0.56
CA LEU A 101 2.59 15.01 -0.49
C LEU A 101 3.27 16.07 -1.36
N ARG A 102 2.57 17.17 -1.65
CA ARG A 102 3.12 18.27 -2.45
C ARG A 102 4.18 19.08 -1.69
N THR A 103 4.11 19.10 -0.36
CA THR A 103 5.05 19.82 0.50
C THR A 103 6.29 18.96 0.76
N SER A 104 6.12 17.70 1.16
CA SER A 104 7.24 16.78 1.41
C SER A 104 8.09 16.50 0.16
N ALA A 105 7.48 16.48 -1.03
CA ALA A 105 8.22 16.36 -2.29
C ALA A 105 9.12 17.57 -2.61
N ARG A 106 8.86 18.76 -2.05
CA ARG A 106 9.71 19.95 -2.22
C ARG A 106 10.91 19.94 -1.28
N ASP A 107 10.74 19.35 -0.10
CA ASP A 107 11.77 19.33 0.95
C ASP A 107 12.78 18.19 0.77
N CYS A 108 12.41 17.11 0.07
CA CYS A 108 13.30 15.98 -0.23
C CYS A 108 14.37 16.29 -1.30
N GLY A 109 14.39 17.51 -1.85
CA GLY A 109 15.34 17.97 -2.86
C GLY A 109 16.47 18.85 -2.33
N ARG A 110 16.76 18.83 -1.02
CA ARG A 110 17.84 19.60 -0.40
C ARG A 110 18.82 18.71 0.35
#